data_AF-A0A6S7J2D9-F1
#
_entry.id   AF-A0A6S7J2D9-F1
#
_cell.length_a   1.000
_cell.length_b   1.000
_cell.length_c   1.000
_cell.angle_alpha   90.00
_cell.angle_beta   90.00
_cell.angle_gamma   90.00
#
_symmetry.space_group_name_H-M   'P 1'
#
loop_
_entity.id
_entity.type
_entity.pdbx_description
1 polymer ?
#
loop_
_entity_poly.entity_id
_entity_poly.type
_entity_poly.pdbx_seq_one_letter_code
_entity_poly.pdbx_strand_id
1 'polypeptide(L)'
;MPERSIKVHPNDRPWVNSNLKSLINRRQKAFASGNVTLFKMLRNKVNRERKRCRKSYYYQSKVHNLRNTNPRDWWREVKQLCGTSKLNNKSVKDRLHQDLWQETDINLSNKINNVFINVIQNYVPLSEDTAVIVHNDETPIIVTESTIARKLQEINVPVALTVFPIGF
;
A
#
# COMPACT_ATOMS: atom_id res chain seq x y z
N MET A 1 -1.94 17.42 -35.91
CA MET A 1 -2.56 16.81 -34.72
C MET A 1 -2.01 17.50 -33.47
N PRO A 2 -2.77 17.73 -32.39
CA PRO A 2 -2.21 18.33 -31.18
C PRO A 2 -1.39 17.28 -30.41
N GLU A 3 -0.08 17.48 -30.34
CA GLU A 3 0.83 16.63 -29.57
C GLU A 3 0.80 17.00 -28.09
N ARG A 4 0.46 16.03 -27.23
CA ARG A 4 0.50 16.21 -25.77
C ARG A 4 1.81 15.62 -25.25
N SER A 5 2.70 16.49 -24.79
CA SER A 5 3.94 16.06 -24.14
C SER A 5 3.71 15.81 -22.64
N ILE A 6 4.20 14.67 -22.13
CA ILE A 6 4.10 14.30 -20.72
C ILE A 6 5.52 14.20 -20.15
N LYS A 7 5.83 14.98 -19.12
CA LYS A 7 7.12 14.90 -18.42
C LYS A 7 7.15 13.66 -17.51
N VAL A 8 8.00 12.69 -17.84
CA VAL A 8 8.24 11.46 -17.06
C VAL A 8 9.66 11.53 -16.49
N HIS A 9 9.83 11.22 -15.21
CA HIS A 9 11.16 11.17 -14.60
C HIS A 9 11.83 9.84 -14.97
N PRO A 10 13.14 9.79 -15.26
CA PRO A 10 13.82 8.55 -15.69
C PRO A 10 13.66 7.38 -14.71
N ASN A 11 13.65 7.68 -13.40
CA ASN A 11 13.47 6.68 -12.34
C ASN A 11 11.99 6.36 -12.02
N ASP A 12 11.02 6.99 -12.68
CA ASP A 12 9.62 6.63 -12.47
C ASP A 12 9.35 5.22 -13.00
N ARG A 13 8.59 4.44 -12.23
CA ARG A 13 8.14 3.14 -12.74
C ARG A 13 7.20 3.36 -13.93
N PRO A 14 7.23 2.50 -14.95
CA PRO A 14 6.46 2.70 -16.18
C PRO A 14 4.94 2.68 -16.00
N TRP A 15 4.46 2.20 -14.85
CA TRP A 15 3.04 2.23 -14.46
C TRP A 15 2.63 3.50 -13.69
N VAL A 16 3.51 4.45 -13.46
CA VAL A 16 3.20 5.71 -12.76
C VAL A 16 2.62 6.72 -13.75
N ASN A 17 1.37 7.13 -13.55
CA ASN A 17 0.71 8.14 -14.37
C ASN A 17 0.61 9.50 -13.65
N SER A 18 0.28 10.55 -14.40
CA SER A 18 0.11 11.93 -13.90
C SER A 18 -0.96 12.03 -12.81
N ASN A 19 -2.05 11.24 -12.91
CA ASN A 19 -3.11 11.19 -11.91
C ASN A 19 -2.60 10.66 -10.55
N LEU A 20 -1.81 9.58 -10.56
CA LEU A 20 -1.20 9.01 -9.37
C LEU A 20 -0.24 10.00 -8.72
N LYS A 21 0.58 10.70 -9.52
CA LYS A 21 1.46 11.78 -9.03
C LYS A 21 0.66 12.91 -8.38
N SER A 22 -0.43 13.35 -9.01
CA SER A 22 -1.33 14.37 -8.44
C SER A 22 -1.91 13.94 -7.08
N LEU A 23 -2.34 12.68 -6.95
CA LEU A 23 -2.85 12.15 -5.68
C LEU A 23 -1.76 12.06 -4.60
N ILE A 24 -0.54 11.69 -4.97
CA ILE A 24 0.61 11.67 -4.05
C ILE A 24 0.89 13.08 -3.52
N ASN A 25 0.91 14.08 -4.40
CA ASN A 25 1.10 15.48 -4.02
C ASN A 25 0.00 15.98 -3.10
N ARG A 26 -1.28 15.67 -3.40
CA ARG A 26 -2.41 16.03 -2.53
C ARG A 26 -2.30 15.40 -1.15
N ARG A 27 -1.88 14.13 -1.08
CA ARG A 27 -1.65 13.44 0.20
C ARG A 27 -0.53 14.09 0.99
N GLN A 28 0.59 14.46 0.35
CA GLN A 28 1.70 15.16 0.99
C GLN A 28 1.28 16.52 1.53
N LYS A 29 0.49 17.28 0.75
CA LYS A 29 -0.09 18.55 1.24
C LYS A 29 -0.98 18.37 2.46
N ALA A 30 -1.84 17.34 2.45
CA ALA A 30 -2.70 17.04 3.61
C ALA A 30 -1.93 16.59 4.85
N PHE A 31 -0.78 15.94 4.66
CA PHE A 31 0.15 15.60 5.74
C PHE A 31 0.81 16.87 6.31
N ALA A 32 1.35 17.72 5.44
CA ALA A 32 1.99 18.98 5.84
C ALA A 32 1.01 19.94 6.53
N SER A 33 -0.27 19.92 6.16
CA SER A 33 -1.32 20.73 6.77
C SER A 33 -1.90 20.14 8.07
N GLY A 34 -1.39 19.00 8.57
CA GLY A 34 -1.88 18.36 9.79
C GLY A 34 -3.31 17.77 9.71
N ASN A 35 -3.93 17.71 8.53
CA ASN A 35 -5.30 17.20 8.40
C ASN A 35 -5.31 15.67 8.31
N VAL A 36 -5.42 15.02 9.47
CA VAL A 36 -5.32 13.57 9.62
C VAL A 36 -6.41 12.82 8.84
N THR A 37 -7.65 13.30 8.85
CA THR A 37 -8.78 12.65 8.16
C THR A 37 -8.60 12.68 6.65
N LEU A 38 -8.27 13.86 6.10
CA LEU A 38 -7.98 14.03 4.68
C LEU A 38 -6.76 13.20 4.26
N PHE A 39 -5.72 13.18 5.09
CA PHE A 39 -4.55 12.35 4.85
C PHE A 39 -4.91 10.86 4.78
N LYS A 40 -5.66 10.32 5.74
CA LYS A 40 -6.10 8.91 5.76
C LYS A 40 -6.91 8.57 4.51
N MET A 41 -7.85 9.43 4.11
CA MET A 41 -8.63 9.24 2.88
C MET A 41 -7.74 9.23 1.63
N LEU A 42 -6.85 10.23 1.49
CA LEU A 42 -5.95 10.34 0.34
C LEU A 42 -4.92 9.20 0.30
N ARG A 43 -4.41 8.74 1.45
CA ARG A 43 -3.54 7.55 1.56
C ARG A 43 -4.23 6.33 0.95
N ASN A 44 -5.48 6.09 1.31
CA ASN A 44 -6.25 4.96 0.80
C ASN A 44 -6.55 5.11 -0.70
N LYS A 45 -6.83 6.33 -1.16
CA LYS A 45 -7.03 6.63 -2.59
C LYS A 45 -5.77 6.41 -3.42
N VAL A 46 -4.62 6.90 -2.96
CA VAL A 46 -3.30 6.65 -3.57
C VAL A 46 -3.03 5.15 -3.65
N ASN A 47 -3.30 4.39 -2.59
CA ASN A 47 -3.08 2.94 -2.59
C ASN A 47 -3.95 2.21 -3.61
N ARG A 48 -5.22 2.60 -3.74
CA ARG A 48 -6.13 2.04 -4.76
C ARG A 48 -5.64 2.34 -6.17
N GLU A 49 -5.32 3.60 -6.46
CA GLU A 49 -4.83 4.00 -7.78
C GLU A 49 -3.47 3.37 -8.12
N ARG A 50 -2.55 3.27 -7.15
CA ARG A 50 -1.28 2.55 -7.34
C ARG A 50 -1.50 1.11 -7.75
N LYS A 51 -2.39 0.39 -7.07
CA LYS A 51 -2.73 -1.01 -7.40
C LYS A 51 -3.36 -1.10 -8.80
N ARG A 52 -4.28 -0.18 -9.13
CA ARG A 52 -4.94 -0.10 -10.43
C ARG A 52 -3.95 0.12 -11.57
N CYS A 53 -3.09 1.13 -11.45
CA CYS A 53 -2.12 1.46 -12.49
C CYS A 53 -1.14 0.32 -12.74
N ARG A 54 -0.62 -0.30 -11.66
CA ARG A 54 0.25 -1.48 -11.78
C ARG A 54 -0.44 -2.65 -12.47
N LYS A 55 -1.69 -2.96 -12.11
CA LYS A 55 -2.48 -4.05 -12.71
C LYS A 55 -2.75 -3.79 -14.19
N SER A 56 -3.15 -2.56 -14.54
CA SER A 56 -3.41 -2.16 -15.92
C SER A 56 -2.17 -2.26 -16.81
N TYR A 57 -1.03 -1.71 -16.36
CA TYR A 57 0.23 -1.81 -17.09
C TYR A 57 0.69 -3.26 -17.28
N TYR A 58 0.64 -4.09 -16.23
CA TYR A 58 1.01 -5.49 -16.32
C TYR A 58 0.10 -6.27 -17.27
N TYR A 59 -1.21 -6.02 -17.21
CA TYR A 59 -2.16 -6.65 -18.10
C TYR A 59 -1.86 -6.31 -19.56
N GLN A 60 -1.63 -5.04 -19.87
CA GLN A 60 -1.40 -4.60 -21.24
C GLN A 60 -0.06 -5.05 -21.81
N SER A 61 0.99 -5.11 -20.98
CA SER A 61 2.34 -5.51 -21.41
C SER A 61 2.54 -7.02 -21.48
N LYS A 62 2.07 -7.78 -20.48
CA LYS A 62 2.36 -9.22 -20.37
C LYS A 62 1.18 -10.13 -20.66
N VAL A 63 -0.05 -9.70 -20.37
CA VAL A 63 -1.22 -10.59 -20.38
C VAL A 63 -2.04 -10.46 -21.66
N HIS A 64 -2.14 -9.27 -22.23
CA HIS A 64 -2.98 -8.98 -23.39
C HIS A 64 -2.69 -9.93 -24.57
N ASN A 65 -1.42 -10.12 -24.91
CA ASN A 65 -1.02 -10.94 -26.05
C ASN A 65 -1.18 -12.44 -25.79
N LEU A 66 -1.09 -12.88 -24.53
CA LEU A 66 -1.25 -14.29 -24.14
C LEU A 66 -2.66 -14.81 -24.40
N ARG A 67 -3.67 -13.94 -24.48
CA ARG A 67 -5.06 -14.35 -24.73
C ARG A 67 -5.20 -15.15 -26.02
N ASN A 68 -4.46 -14.74 -27.05
CA ASN A 68 -4.56 -15.34 -28.38
C ASN A 68 -3.42 -16.33 -28.67
N THR A 69 -2.26 -16.19 -28.02
CA THR A 69 -1.10 -17.05 -28.25
C THR A 69 -1.02 -18.26 -27.31
N ASN A 70 -1.37 -18.09 -26.03
CA ASN A 70 -1.34 -19.15 -25.02
C ASN A 70 -2.41 -18.93 -23.93
N PRO A 71 -3.64 -19.41 -24.15
CA PRO A 71 -4.77 -19.20 -23.24
C PRO A 71 -4.58 -19.80 -21.83
N ARG A 72 -3.80 -20.88 -21.70
CA ARG A 72 -3.48 -21.50 -20.40
C ARG A 72 -2.67 -20.53 -19.53
N ASP A 73 -1.65 -19.94 -20.11
CA ASP A 73 -0.77 -18.98 -19.45
C ASP A 73 -1.48 -17.66 -19.17
N TRP A 74 -2.34 -17.22 -20.11
CA TRP A 74 -3.22 -16.07 -19.91
C TRP A 74 -4.08 -16.21 -18.64
N TRP A 75 -4.78 -17.35 -18.48
CA TRP A 75 -5.63 -17.57 -17.31
C TRP A 75 -4.84 -17.63 -16.00
N ARG A 76 -3.63 -18.22 -16.02
CA ARG A 76 -2.71 -18.24 -14.87
C ARG A 76 -2.32 -16.81 -14.45
N GLU A 77 -1.96 -15.96 -15.40
CA GLU A 77 -1.57 -14.57 -15.13
C GLU A 77 -2.77 -13.72 -14.65
N VAL A 78 -3.96 -13.94 -15.20
CA VAL A 78 -5.20 -13.29 -14.73
C VAL A 78 -5.51 -13.66 -13.28
N LYS A 79 -5.36 -14.94 -12.88
CA LYS A 79 -5.53 -15.36 -11.48
C LYS A 79 -4.53 -14.67 -10.54
N GLN A 80 -3.27 -14.55 -10.96
CA GLN A 80 -2.25 -13.81 -10.19
C GLN A 80 -2.62 -12.34 -10.02
N LEU A 81 -3.13 -11.68 -11.08
CA LEU A 81 -3.56 -10.29 -11.03
C LEU A 81 -4.81 -10.05 -10.15
N CYS A 82 -5.66 -11.06 -10.00
CA CYS A 82 -6.84 -10.99 -9.14
C CYS A 82 -6.55 -11.42 -7.69
N GLY A 83 -5.34 -11.86 -7.38
CA GLY A 83 -4.98 -12.32 -6.04
C GLY A 83 -5.69 -13.62 -5.63
N THR A 84 -6.31 -14.32 -6.60
CA THR A 84 -6.95 -15.63 -6.38
C THR A 84 -5.98 -16.78 -6.65
N SER A 85 -4.78 -16.49 -7.15
CA SER A 85 -3.70 -17.45 -7.14
C SER A 85 -3.39 -17.82 -5.70
N LYS A 86 -3.34 -19.12 -5.39
CA LYS A 86 -2.63 -19.61 -4.21
C LYS A 86 -1.31 -18.85 -4.15
N LEU A 87 -0.96 -18.29 -3.00
CA LEU A 87 0.35 -17.70 -2.78
C LEU A 87 1.33 -18.83 -3.07
N ASN A 88 1.84 -18.92 -4.31
CA ASN A 88 3.06 -19.63 -4.55
C ASN A 88 4.01 -19.00 -3.54
N ASN A 89 4.52 -19.80 -2.61
CA ASN A 89 5.58 -19.43 -1.68
C ASN A 89 6.77 -19.01 -2.54
N LYS A 90 6.68 -17.81 -3.11
CA LYS A 90 7.74 -17.20 -3.90
C LYS A 90 8.85 -17.02 -2.89
N SER A 91 9.95 -17.72 -3.14
CA SER A 91 11.13 -17.65 -2.29
C SER A 91 11.49 -16.18 -2.12
N VAL A 92 12.08 -15.81 -0.99
CA VAL A 92 12.54 -14.44 -0.75
C VAL A 92 13.39 -13.94 -1.92
N LYS A 93 14.13 -14.85 -2.58
CA LYS A 93 14.90 -14.62 -3.82
C LYS A 93 14.10 -14.00 -4.97
N ASP A 94 12.85 -14.40 -5.16
CA ASP A 94 11.97 -13.88 -6.22
C ASP A 94 11.60 -12.40 -6.03
N ARG A 95 11.86 -11.86 -4.84
CA ARG A 95 11.59 -10.47 -4.46
C ARG A 95 12.87 -9.62 -4.40
N LEU A 96 14.03 -10.25 -4.52
CA LEU A 96 15.34 -9.59 -4.53
C LEU A 96 15.72 -9.16 -5.95
N HIS A 97 16.60 -8.17 -6.04
CA HIS A 97 17.14 -7.67 -7.31
C HIS A 97 17.85 -8.81 -8.06
N GLN A 98 17.83 -8.77 -9.40
CA GLN A 98 18.31 -9.84 -10.26
C GLN A 98 19.78 -10.21 -10.02
N ASP A 99 20.59 -9.25 -9.57
CA ASP A 99 22.01 -9.41 -9.24
C ASP A 99 22.25 -10.33 -8.02
N LEU A 100 21.21 -10.61 -7.24
CA LEU A 100 21.25 -11.47 -6.05
C LEU A 100 20.74 -12.88 -6.33
N TRP A 101 20.37 -13.21 -7.57
CA TRP A 101 19.79 -14.50 -7.93
C TRP A 101 20.81 -15.63 -8.02
N GLN A 102 22.09 -15.30 -8.24
CA GLN A 102 23.18 -16.29 -8.37
C GLN A 102 23.84 -16.65 -7.05
N GLU A 103 23.51 -15.96 -5.96
CA GLU A 103 24.12 -16.21 -4.64
C GLU A 103 23.46 -17.40 -3.92
N THR A 104 24.31 -18.20 -3.26
CA THR A 104 23.83 -19.25 -2.36
C THR A 104 23.08 -18.63 -1.17
N ASP A 105 22.15 -19.38 -0.56
CA ASP A 105 21.32 -18.87 0.54
C ASP A 105 22.15 -18.37 1.73
N ILE A 106 23.30 -19.01 1.96
CA ILE A 106 24.25 -18.67 3.02
C ILE A 106 24.93 -17.33 2.70
N ASN A 107 25.46 -17.17 1.49
CA ASN A 107 26.12 -15.93 1.07
C ASN A 107 25.15 -14.75 1.07
N LEU A 108 23.92 -14.98 0.62
CA LEU A 108 22.86 -13.97 0.64
C LEU A 108 22.55 -13.53 2.07
N SER A 109 22.42 -14.48 3.00
CA SER A 109 22.16 -14.20 4.42
C SER A 109 23.31 -13.39 5.05
N ASN A 110 24.55 -13.77 4.76
CA ASN A 110 25.74 -13.04 5.23
C ASN A 110 25.80 -11.62 4.65
N LYS A 111 25.44 -11.45 3.37
CA LYS A 111 25.40 -10.13 2.71
C LYS A 111 24.33 -9.22 3.33
N ILE A 112 23.14 -9.76 3.61
CA ILE A 112 22.08 -9.05 4.32
C ILE A 112 22.55 -8.63 5.71
N ASN A 113 23.17 -9.55 6.45
CA ASN A 113 23.69 -9.27 7.80
C ASN A 113 24.76 -8.17 7.78
N ASN A 114 25.71 -8.23 6.85
CA ASN A 114 26.77 -7.23 6.70
C ASN A 114 26.20 -5.83 6.40
N VAL A 115 25.15 -5.74 5.57
CA VAL A 115 24.46 -4.47 5.32
C VAL A 115 23.83 -3.93 6.60
N PHE A 116 23.16 -4.76 7.39
CA PHE A 116 22.59 -4.33 8.67
C PHE A 116 23.67 -3.88 9.65
N ILE A 117 24.77 -4.63 9.77
CA ILE A 117 25.90 -4.26 10.63
C ILE A 117 26.48 -2.91 10.20
N ASN A 118 26.74 -2.70 8.90
CA ASN A 118 27.26 -1.43 8.38
C ASN A 118 26.31 -0.25 8.70
N VAL A 119 25.00 -0.43 8.52
CA VAL A 119 24.03 0.60 8.89
C VAL A 119 24.08 0.89 10.39
N ILE A 120 24.13 -0.16 11.23
CA ILE A 120 24.06 -0.06 12.69
C ILE A 120 25.38 0.41 13.32
N GLN A 121 26.53 0.28 12.64
CA GLN A 121 27.84 0.71 13.15
C GLN A 121 27.89 2.19 13.57
N ASN A 122 27.08 3.04 12.94
CA ASN A 122 27.03 4.47 13.24
C ASN A 122 26.04 4.83 14.36
N TYR A 123 25.36 3.85 14.95
CA TYR A 123 24.40 4.07 16.03
C TYR A 123 25.08 3.89 17.37
N VAL A 124 24.93 4.88 18.24
CA VAL A 124 25.34 4.79 19.64
C VAL A 124 24.25 4.01 20.41
N PRO A 125 24.60 2.93 21.13
CA PRO A 125 23.64 2.24 22.00
C PRO A 125 23.03 3.24 22.99
N LEU A 126 21.71 3.17 23.18
CA LEU A 126 21.04 3.97 24.19
C LEU A 126 21.51 3.49 25.57
N SER A 127 22.09 4.39 26.37
CA SER A 127 22.44 4.11 27.76
C SER A 127 21.17 3.92 28.60
N GLU A 128 21.22 3.10 29.65
CA GLU A 128 20.07 2.91 30.58
C GLU A 128 19.55 4.23 31.18
N ASP A 129 20.38 5.27 31.20
CA ASP A 129 20.04 6.61 31.69
C ASP A 129 19.25 7.48 30.69
N THR A 130 18.95 6.98 29.49
CA THR A 130 18.08 7.71 28.55
C THR A 130 16.64 7.62 29.05
N ALA A 131 16.28 8.49 29.99
CA ALA A 131 14.91 8.73 30.37
C ALA A 131 14.15 9.24 29.15
N VAL A 132 13.42 8.34 28.48
CA VAL A 132 12.40 8.72 27.53
C VAL A 132 11.39 9.53 28.34
N ILE A 133 11.27 10.83 28.04
CA ILE A 133 10.15 11.63 28.52
C ILE A 133 8.91 11.02 27.85
N VAL A 134 8.35 10.01 28.50
CA VAL A 134 7.01 9.53 28.20
C VAL A 134 6.12 10.67 28.64
N HIS A 135 5.74 11.52 27.68
CA HIS A 135 4.52 12.29 27.83
C HIS A 135 3.41 11.25 27.98
N ASN A 136 3.12 10.88 29.22
CA ASN A 136 1.93 10.15 29.62
C ASN A 136 0.73 11.08 29.41
N ASP A 137 0.43 11.40 28.15
CA ASP A 137 -0.87 11.95 27.77
C ASP A 137 -1.96 10.85 27.79
N GLU A 138 -1.58 9.61 28.15
CA GLU A 138 -2.51 8.55 28.52
C GLU A 138 -3.06 8.79 29.93
N THR A 139 -3.84 9.86 30.07
CA THR A 139 -4.94 9.77 31.03
C THR A 139 -5.78 8.56 30.61
N PRO A 140 -5.98 7.56 31.49
CA PRO A 140 -6.79 6.40 31.14
C PRO A 140 -8.17 6.92 30.74
N ILE A 141 -8.67 6.49 29.58
CA ILE A 141 -10.00 6.86 29.12
C ILE A 141 -11.00 6.25 30.10
N ILE A 142 -11.49 7.04 31.04
CA ILE A 142 -12.55 6.62 31.96
C ILE A 142 -13.86 6.66 31.19
N VAL A 143 -14.30 5.50 30.71
CA VAL A 143 -15.59 5.34 30.04
C VAL A 143 -16.64 5.00 31.08
N THR A 144 -17.61 5.88 31.28
CA THR A 144 -18.81 5.62 32.10
C THR A 144 -19.96 5.08 31.24
N GLU A 145 -20.85 4.28 31.83
CA GLU A 145 -22.04 3.72 31.13
C GLU A 145 -22.89 4.81 30.46
N SER A 146 -23.03 5.98 31.10
CA SER A 146 -23.75 7.13 30.56
C SER A 146 -23.12 7.68 29.27
N THR A 147 -21.79 7.64 29.15
CA THR A 147 -21.05 8.08 27.96
C THR A 147 -21.26 7.11 26.79
N ILE A 148 -21.34 5.80 27.08
CA ILE A 148 -21.64 4.76 26.10
C ILE A 148 -23.08 4.89 25.61
N ALA A 149 -24.05 5.03 26.52
CA ALA A 149 -25.47 5.16 26.18
C ALA A 149 -25.73 6.36 25.26
N ARG A 150 -25.12 7.52 25.56
CA ARG A 150 -25.23 8.72 24.71
C ARG A 150 -24.64 8.49 23.32
N LYS A 151 -23.49 7.82 23.23
CA LYS A 151 -22.86 7.50 21.93
C LYS A 151 -23.66 6.50 21.11
N LEU A 152 -24.29 5.52 21.76
CA LEU A 152 -25.17 4.56 21.09
C LEU A 152 -26.44 5.22 20.57
N GLN A 153 -27.01 6.19 21.28
CA GLN A 153 -28.13 6.99 20.78
C GLN A 153 -27.75 7.84 19.56
N GLU A 154 -26.54 8.43 19.53
CA GLU A 154 -26.04 9.18 18.36
C GLU A 154 -25.84 8.28 17.12
N ILE A 155 -25.53 6.99 17.32
CA ILE A 155 -25.31 6.02 16.24
C ILE A 155 -26.63 5.44 15.74
N ASN A 156 -27.65 5.35 16.59
CA ASN A 156 -28.95 4.78 16.24
C ASN A 156 -29.81 5.81 15.49
N VAL A 157 -29.39 6.17 14.28
CA VAL A 157 -30.25 6.84 13.31
C VAL A 157 -31.35 5.85 12.92
N PRO A 158 -32.65 6.18 13.03
CA PRO A 158 -33.70 5.29 12.59
C PRO A 158 -33.53 5.04 11.09
N VAL A 159 -33.28 3.79 10.73
CA VAL A 159 -33.36 3.32 9.35
C VAL A 159 -34.79 3.57 8.90
N ALA A 160 -35.01 4.62 8.13
CA ALA A 160 -36.26 4.84 7.41
C ALA A 160 -36.47 3.61 6.51
N LEU A 161 -37.48 2.81 6.84
CA LEU A 161 -37.98 1.71 6.04
C LEU A 161 -38.45 2.29 4.69
N THR A 162 -37.55 2.35 3.73
CA THR A 162 -37.91 2.55 2.32
C THR A 162 -38.38 1.21 1.78
N VAL A 163 -39.69 1.03 1.82
CA VAL A 163 -40.41 -0.04 1.14
C VAL A 163 -40.09 0.08 -0.36
N PHE A 164 -39.35 -0.87 -0.91
CA PHE A 164 -39.22 -1.03 -2.36
C PHE A 164 -40.47 -1.73 -2.91
N PRO A 165 -41.15 -1.21 -3.95
CA PRO A 165 -42.24 -1.92 -4.59
C PRO A 165 -41.66 -3.05 -5.45
N ILE A 166 -42.16 -4.26 -5.22
CA ILE A 166 -41.95 -5.44 -6.06
C ILE A 166 -42.74 -5.22 -7.36
N GLY A 167 -42.03 -5.13 -8.49
CA GLY A 167 -42.63 -5.20 -9.82
C GLY A 167 -42.83 -6.66 -10.22
N PHE A 168 -44.05 -6.99 -10.61
CA PHE A 168 -44.45 -8.22 -11.28
C PHE A 168 -43.85 -8.32 -12.69
#